data_AF-A0A2T0M1B5-F1
#
_entry.id   AF-A0A2T0M1B5-F1
#
_cell.length_a   1.000
_cell.length_b   1.000
_cell.length_c   1.000
_cell.angle_alpha   90.00
_cell.angle_beta   90.00
_cell.angle_gamma   90.00
#
_symmetry.space_group_name_H-M   'P 1'
#
loop_
_entity.id
_entity.type
_entity.pdbx_description
1 polymer ?
#
loop_
_entity_poly.entity_id
_entity_poly.type
_entity_poly.pdbx_seq_one_letter_code
_entity_poly.pdbx_strand_id
1 'polypeptide(L)'
;MRHQTDLRLAAVVAALASMGAAFIHAAVIPDHWREWPASGLFFACLALFQFGWAVAVLRTSHRGVLLAGLAANVAALGLWALTRTSGLPFGPHAGEPESIGTAGLLTVVLEAVAVLTAGWAMLPRAHAAEFSPWRYRFALAGAALLVAAVMGPGVVAGLSHSHGGSGGHDHTGEHGEPGGTEPAPPPGSGAGSPPPDGPATPATTSSPHGTAPHGHSEGHSH
;
A
#
# COMPACT_ATOMS: atom_id res chain seq x y z
N MET A 1 41.06 3.21 -19.52
CA MET A 1 39.77 3.53 -20.19
C MET A 1 38.62 2.65 -19.68
N ARG A 2 38.70 1.31 -19.73
CA ARG A 2 37.60 0.40 -19.34
C ARG A 2 37.03 0.65 -17.92
N HIS A 3 37.89 0.81 -16.92
CA HIS A 3 37.47 1.12 -15.54
C HIS A 3 36.67 2.42 -15.40
N GLN A 4 36.92 3.45 -16.22
CA GLN A 4 36.15 4.70 -16.13
C GLN A 4 34.73 4.52 -16.68
N THR A 5 34.58 3.70 -17.72
CA THR A 5 33.27 3.35 -18.29
C THR A 5 32.44 2.53 -17.30
N ASP A 6 33.06 1.56 -16.63
CA ASP A 6 32.36 0.70 -15.66
C ASP A 6 31.89 1.49 -14.43
N LEU A 7 32.71 2.42 -13.92
CA LEU A 7 32.31 3.30 -12.80
C LEU A 7 31.18 4.27 -13.20
N ARG A 8 31.22 4.80 -14.43
CA ARG A 8 30.12 5.61 -14.96
C ARG A 8 28.84 4.80 -15.11
N LEU A 9 28.93 3.57 -15.59
CA LEU A 9 27.79 2.68 -15.69
C LEU A 9 27.20 2.35 -14.32
N ALA A 10 28.05 2.06 -13.32
CA ALA A 10 27.60 1.85 -11.94
C ALA A 10 26.88 3.09 -11.38
N ALA A 11 27.41 4.30 -11.60
CA ALA A 11 26.74 5.53 -11.18
C ALA A 11 25.39 5.75 -11.89
N VAL A 12 25.29 5.41 -13.18
CA VAL A 12 24.02 5.46 -13.93
C VAL A 12 23.01 4.46 -13.37
N VAL A 13 23.42 3.21 -13.10
CA VAL A 13 22.54 2.21 -12.48
C VAL A 13 22.07 2.69 -11.10
N ALA A 14 22.96 3.27 -10.30
CA ALA A 14 22.61 3.83 -9.00
C ALA A 14 21.55 4.95 -9.13
N ALA A 15 21.75 5.86 -10.09
CA ALA A 15 20.81 6.94 -10.35
C ALA A 15 19.44 6.40 -10.81
N LEU A 16 19.41 5.43 -11.72
CA LEU A 16 18.16 4.82 -12.20
C LEU A 16 17.42 4.07 -11.08
N ALA A 17 18.15 3.33 -10.24
CA ALA A 17 17.59 2.64 -9.09
C ALA A 17 16.97 3.62 -8.09
N SER A 18 17.70 4.69 -7.74
CA SER A 18 17.19 5.76 -6.87
C SER A 18 16.01 6.48 -7.49
N MET A 19 16.00 6.70 -8.80
CA MET A 19 14.86 7.29 -9.51
C MET A 19 13.61 6.39 -9.42
N GLY A 20 13.79 5.07 -9.60
CA GLY A 20 12.70 4.11 -9.44
C GLY A 20 12.14 4.10 -8.02
N ALA A 21 13.01 4.10 -7.00
CA ALA A 21 12.59 4.19 -5.59
C ALA A 21 11.82 5.50 -5.32
N ALA A 22 12.28 6.62 -5.88
CA ALA A 22 11.59 7.90 -5.75
C ALA A 22 10.15 7.84 -6.27
N PHE A 23 9.91 7.17 -7.39
CA PHE A 23 8.56 7.02 -7.94
C PHE A 23 7.66 6.12 -7.09
N ILE A 24 8.20 5.05 -6.50
CA ILE A 24 7.42 4.19 -5.59
C ILE A 24 7.09 4.97 -4.30
N HIS A 25 8.07 5.69 -3.74
CA HIS A 25 7.84 6.58 -2.60
C HIS A 25 6.79 7.65 -2.90
N ALA A 26 6.84 8.26 -4.07
CA ALA A 26 5.83 9.22 -4.49
C ALA A 26 4.43 8.59 -4.60
N ALA A 27 4.34 7.35 -5.10
CA ALA A 27 3.09 6.63 -5.25
C ALA A 27 2.39 6.35 -3.91
N VAL A 28 3.13 6.11 -2.83
CA VAL A 28 2.56 5.82 -1.50
C VAL A 28 2.19 7.07 -0.68
N ILE A 29 2.57 8.28 -1.13
CA ILE A 29 2.31 9.53 -0.39
C ILE A 29 0.82 9.71 -0.03
N PRO A 30 -0.16 9.51 -0.94
CA PRO A 30 -1.55 9.83 -0.63
C PRO A 30 -2.10 9.04 0.57
N ASP A 31 -1.74 7.76 0.68
CA ASP A 31 -2.25 6.89 1.74
C ASP A 31 -1.58 7.22 3.07
N HIS A 32 -0.26 7.37 3.07
CA HIS A 32 0.48 7.80 4.26
C HIS A 32 0.05 9.20 4.73
N TRP A 33 -0.26 10.12 3.80
CA TRP A 33 -0.75 11.45 4.16
C TRP A 33 -2.12 11.41 4.85
N ARG A 34 -3.02 10.53 4.43
CA ARG A 34 -4.35 10.35 5.03
C ARG A 34 -4.28 9.69 6.40
N GLU A 35 -3.39 8.71 6.56
CA GLU A 35 -3.17 8.03 7.83
C GLU A 35 -2.47 8.94 8.84
N TRP A 36 -1.35 9.55 8.43
CA TRP A 36 -0.56 10.43 9.27
C TRP A 36 0.25 11.44 8.44
N PRO A 37 -0.11 12.74 8.41
CA PRO A 37 0.54 13.72 7.54
C PRO A 37 2.07 13.80 7.64
N ALA A 38 2.64 13.47 8.80
CA ALA A 38 4.09 13.43 8.99
C ALA A 38 4.76 12.30 8.17
N SER A 39 4.14 11.12 8.04
CA SER A 39 4.67 10.04 7.19
C SER A 39 4.53 10.40 5.72
N GLY A 40 3.39 11.00 5.32
CA GLY A 40 3.22 11.53 3.96
C GLY A 40 4.28 12.57 3.59
N LEU A 41 4.58 13.50 4.48
CA LEU A 41 5.66 14.49 4.29
C LEU A 41 7.04 13.83 4.21
N PHE A 42 7.31 12.84 5.06
CA PHE A 42 8.55 12.08 5.02
C PHE A 42 8.77 11.42 3.65
N PHE A 43 7.76 10.71 3.12
CA PHE A 43 7.84 10.08 1.80
C PHE A 43 7.99 11.11 0.67
N ALA A 44 7.32 12.27 0.77
CA ALA A 44 7.50 13.36 -0.18
C ALA A 44 8.94 13.90 -0.20
N CYS A 45 9.52 14.17 0.98
CA CYS A 45 10.91 14.59 1.10
C CYS A 45 11.88 13.53 0.56
N LEU A 46 11.63 12.26 0.87
CA LEU A 46 12.48 11.15 0.43
C LEU A 46 12.42 10.95 -1.09
N ALA A 47 11.23 11.02 -1.69
CA ALA A 47 11.04 10.96 -3.13
C ALA A 47 11.75 12.12 -3.85
N LEU A 48 11.58 13.35 -3.37
CA LEU A 48 12.26 14.52 -3.94
C LEU A 48 13.77 14.42 -3.82
N PHE A 49 14.27 13.97 -2.66
CA PHE A 49 15.69 13.75 -2.45
C PHE A 49 16.23 12.68 -3.42
N GLN A 50 15.58 11.52 -3.52
CA GLN A 50 16.05 10.42 -4.36
C GLN A 50 16.01 10.78 -5.85
N PHE A 51 14.98 11.49 -6.31
CA PHE A 51 14.90 12.01 -7.67
C PHE A 51 15.99 13.05 -7.93
N GLY A 52 16.14 14.03 -7.03
CA GLY A 52 17.15 15.09 -7.15
C GLY A 52 18.58 14.54 -7.12
N TRP A 53 18.83 13.54 -6.27
CA TRP A 53 20.10 12.86 -6.19
C TRP A 53 20.41 12.09 -7.48
N ALA A 54 19.44 11.36 -8.04
CA ALA A 54 19.61 10.68 -9.32
C ALA A 54 20.02 11.67 -10.43
N VAL A 55 19.33 12.81 -10.51
CA VAL A 55 19.69 13.89 -11.47
C VAL A 55 21.10 14.43 -11.21
N ALA A 56 21.47 14.63 -9.94
CA ALA A 56 22.80 15.13 -9.59
C ALA A 56 23.92 14.15 -9.98
N VAL A 57 23.75 12.85 -9.72
CA VAL A 57 24.72 11.81 -10.08
C VAL A 57 24.91 11.71 -11.59
N LEU A 58 23.84 11.87 -12.37
CA LEU A 58 23.93 11.88 -13.84
C LEU A 58 24.68 13.11 -14.39
N ARG A 59 24.75 14.21 -13.62
CA ARG A 59 25.43 15.45 -14.01
C ARG A 59 26.86 15.56 -13.50
N THR A 60 27.18 14.93 -12.37
CA THR A 60 28.51 15.04 -11.74
C THR A 60 28.91 13.75 -11.03
N SER A 61 30.21 13.44 -11.06
CA SER A 61 30.80 12.31 -10.33
C SER A 61 31.45 12.75 -9.00
N HIS A 62 30.99 13.86 -8.41
CA HIS A 62 31.56 14.38 -7.17
C HIS A 62 31.34 13.40 -6.00
N ARG A 63 32.41 13.07 -5.27
CA ARG A 63 32.39 12.07 -4.19
C ARG A 63 31.38 12.42 -3.08
N GLY A 64 31.23 13.71 -2.78
CA GLY A 64 30.25 14.18 -1.79
C GLY A 64 28.79 13.92 -2.20
N VAL A 65 28.48 13.98 -3.50
CA VAL A 65 27.13 13.66 -4.00
C VAL A 65 26.85 12.18 -3.80
N LEU A 66 27.78 11.30 -4.18
CA LEU A 66 27.64 9.86 -3.99
C LEU A 66 27.49 9.50 -2.50
N LEU A 67 28.28 10.12 -1.61
CA LEU A 67 28.15 9.92 -0.16
C LEU A 67 26.78 10.32 0.38
N ALA A 68 26.26 11.48 -0.03
CA ALA A 68 24.98 11.97 0.44
C ALA A 68 23.84 10.99 0.10
N GLY A 69 23.81 10.50 -1.13
CA GLY A 69 22.80 9.51 -1.53
C GLY A 69 23.02 8.15 -0.88
N LEU A 70 24.27 7.71 -0.73
CA LEU A 70 24.58 6.46 -0.04
C LEU A 70 24.06 6.50 1.40
N ALA A 71 24.34 7.58 2.13
CA ALA A 71 23.89 7.77 3.50
C ALA A 71 22.36 7.81 3.61
N ALA A 72 21.69 8.55 2.73
CA ALA A 72 20.23 8.65 2.73
C ALA A 72 19.53 7.33 2.41
N ASN A 73 20.00 6.57 1.41
CA ASN A 73 19.42 5.26 1.08
C ASN A 73 19.70 4.23 2.18
N VAL A 74 20.89 4.24 2.79
CA VAL A 74 21.17 3.37 3.96
C VAL A 74 20.27 3.73 5.13
N ALA A 75 20.03 5.02 5.38
CA ALA A 75 19.11 5.46 6.42
C ALA A 75 17.66 5.03 6.13
N ALA A 76 17.20 5.12 4.87
CA ALA A 76 15.88 4.65 4.47
C ALA A 76 15.72 3.13 4.66
N LEU A 77 16.70 2.34 4.24
CA LEU A 77 16.74 0.89 4.47
C LEU A 77 16.71 0.54 5.96
N GLY A 78 17.52 1.25 6.77
CA GLY A 78 17.56 1.06 8.21
C GLY A 78 16.23 1.41 8.88
N LEU A 79 15.60 2.50 8.47
CA LEU A 79 14.29 2.90 8.95
C LEU A 79 13.23 1.88 8.57
N TRP A 80 13.22 1.41 7.31
CA TRP A 80 12.29 0.36 6.87
C TRP A 80 12.46 -0.91 7.70
N ALA A 81 13.71 -1.35 7.93
CA ALA A 81 13.97 -2.52 8.75
C ALA A 81 13.48 -2.34 10.19
N LEU A 82 13.67 -1.15 10.76
CA LEU A 82 13.15 -0.79 12.09
C LEU A 82 11.63 -0.90 12.12
N THR A 83 10.91 -0.34 11.13
CA THR A 83 9.45 -0.39 11.14
C THR A 83 8.92 -1.83 11.03
N ARG A 84 9.62 -2.73 10.33
CA ARG A 84 9.21 -4.16 10.22
C ARG A 84 9.59 -5.03 11.42
N THR A 85 10.52 -4.60 12.26
CA THR A 85 11.04 -5.43 13.37
C THR A 85 10.59 -4.96 14.74
N SER A 86 10.49 -3.65 14.95
CA SER A 86 10.15 -3.07 16.26
C SER A 86 9.09 -1.98 16.18
N GLY A 87 8.68 -1.58 14.97
CA GLY A 87 7.82 -0.42 14.78
C GLY A 87 8.56 0.90 15.02
N LEU A 88 7.88 2.01 14.73
CA LEU A 88 8.39 3.34 15.08
C LEU A 88 8.13 3.63 16.56
N PRO A 89 8.99 4.39 17.27
CA PRO A 89 8.75 4.74 18.66
C PRO A 89 7.64 5.80 18.86
N PHE A 90 7.06 6.31 17.77
CA PHE A 90 6.03 7.35 17.75
C PHE A 90 5.10 7.15 16.55
N GLY A 91 3.97 7.85 16.55
CA GLY A 91 2.95 7.78 15.50
C GLY A 91 1.75 6.92 15.89
N PRO A 92 0.79 6.73 14.97
CA PRO A 92 -0.45 5.99 15.25
C PRO A 92 -0.23 4.52 15.66
N HIS A 93 0.86 3.90 15.17
CA HIS A 93 1.22 2.50 15.38
C HIS A 93 2.55 2.36 16.16
N ALA A 94 2.74 3.20 17.18
CA ALA A 94 4.00 3.23 17.91
C ALA A 94 4.31 1.89 18.62
N GLY A 95 5.50 1.34 18.37
CA GLY A 95 5.96 0.06 18.93
C GLY A 95 5.37 -1.18 18.26
N GLU A 96 4.52 -1.01 17.24
CA GLU A 96 3.91 -2.11 16.49
C GLU A 96 4.71 -2.36 15.20
N PRO A 97 5.27 -3.57 14.99
CA PRO A 97 5.90 -3.91 13.73
C PRO A 97 4.90 -3.85 12.58
N GLU A 98 5.22 -3.05 11.57
CA GLU A 98 4.36 -2.92 10.40
C GLU A 98 4.47 -4.14 9.46
N SER A 99 3.39 -4.49 8.77
CA SER A 99 3.35 -5.60 7.81
C SER A 99 4.23 -5.36 6.59
N ILE A 100 4.77 -6.41 5.96
CA ILE A 100 5.61 -6.27 4.76
C ILE A 100 4.71 -6.08 3.53
N GLY A 101 4.62 -4.85 3.03
CA GLY A 101 3.93 -4.51 1.79
C GLY A 101 4.82 -4.66 0.54
N THR A 102 4.19 -5.00 -0.60
CA THR A 102 4.88 -5.16 -1.89
C THR A 102 5.62 -3.90 -2.33
N ALA A 103 4.98 -2.72 -2.22
CA ALA A 103 5.61 -1.45 -2.58
C ALA A 103 6.89 -1.18 -1.76
N GLY A 104 6.82 -1.42 -0.44
CA GLY A 104 7.97 -1.30 0.45
C GLY A 104 9.09 -2.26 0.09
N LEU A 105 8.78 -3.54 -0.15
CA LEU A 105 9.79 -4.54 -0.52
C LEU A 105 10.49 -4.20 -1.85
N LEU A 106 9.73 -3.80 -2.86
CA LEU A 106 10.28 -3.42 -4.17
C LEU A 106 11.11 -2.14 -4.07
N THR A 107 10.72 -1.19 -3.22
CA THR A 107 11.54 0.00 -2.91
C THR A 107 12.88 -0.41 -2.30
N VAL A 108 12.88 -1.27 -1.27
CA VAL A 108 14.10 -1.77 -0.61
C VAL A 108 15.05 -2.43 -1.61
N VAL A 109 14.53 -3.20 -2.57
CA VAL A 109 15.36 -3.79 -3.64
C VAL A 109 16.05 -2.70 -4.46
N LEU A 110 15.33 -1.66 -4.88
CA LEU A 110 15.91 -0.55 -5.63
C LEU A 110 16.92 0.25 -4.81
N GLU A 111 16.63 0.54 -3.55
CA GLU A 111 17.56 1.23 -2.65
C GLU A 111 18.83 0.43 -2.41
N ALA A 112 18.71 -0.90 -2.24
CA ALA A 112 19.86 -1.79 -2.12
C ALA A 112 20.72 -1.77 -3.40
N VAL A 113 20.10 -1.81 -4.59
CA VAL A 113 20.83 -1.66 -5.86
C VAL A 113 21.54 -0.31 -5.93
N ALA A 114 20.87 0.79 -5.52
CA ALA A 114 21.47 2.12 -5.50
C ALA A 114 22.68 2.19 -4.56
N VAL A 115 22.55 1.67 -3.33
CA VAL A 115 23.63 1.61 -2.33
C VAL A 115 24.82 0.81 -2.83
N LEU A 116 24.58 -0.40 -3.35
CA LEU A 116 25.65 -1.28 -3.82
C LEU A 116 26.40 -0.68 -5.00
N THR A 117 25.69 -0.14 -5.99
CA THR A 117 26.31 0.42 -7.21
C THR A 117 26.95 1.80 -6.97
N ALA A 118 26.40 2.63 -6.08
CA ALA A 118 27.03 3.88 -5.66
C ALA A 118 28.28 3.61 -4.81
N GLY A 119 28.21 2.71 -3.83
CA GLY A 119 29.37 2.30 -3.04
C GLY A 119 30.48 1.71 -3.92
N TRP A 120 30.10 0.93 -4.93
CA TRP A 120 31.02 0.43 -5.95
C TRP A 120 31.72 1.56 -6.71
N ALA A 121 30.96 2.55 -7.19
CA ALA A 121 31.49 3.69 -7.93
C ALA A 121 32.52 4.51 -7.12
N MET A 122 32.56 4.31 -5.79
CA MET A 122 33.44 4.98 -4.85
C MET A 122 34.69 4.19 -4.43
N LEU A 123 34.79 2.90 -4.80
CA LEU A 123 35.88 2.02 -4.36
C LEU A 123 37.26 2.49 -4.87
N PRO A 124 38.32 2.37 -4.06
CA PRO A 124 39.69 2.68 -4.48
C PRO A 124 40.15 1.82 -5.66
N ARG A 125 40.79 2.48 -6.64
CA ARG A 125 41.23 1.89 -7.93
C ARG A 125 42.15 0.66 -7.80
N ALA A 126 42.83 0.50 -6.66
CA ALA A 126 43.76 -0.59 -6.41
C ALA A 126 43.09 -1.94 -6.13
N HIS A 127 41.84 -1.96 -5.63
CA HIS A 127 41.12 -3.20 -5.28
C HIS A 127 40.17 -3.68 -6.40
N ALA A 128 39.89 -2.82 -7.40
CA ALA A 128 39.00 -3.16 -8.51
C ALA A 128 39.66 -4.04 -9.61
N ALA A 129 40.97 -4.30 -9.50
CA ALA A 129 41.79 -4.96 -10.52
C ALA A 129 41.71 -6.50 -10.51
N GLU A 130 41.10 -7.12 -9.50
CA GLU A 130 41.12 -8.59 -9.31
C GLU A 130 39.97 -9.35 -9.98
N PHE A 131 38.99 -8.65 -10.55
CA PHE A 131 37.78 -9.28 -11.08
C PHE A 131 37.68 -9.14 -12.60
N SER A 132 37.10 -10.16 -13.24
CA SER A 132 36.91 -10.19 -14.69
C SER A 132 35.97 -9.07 -15.19
N PRO A 133 36.39 -8.24 -16.17
CA PRO A 133 35.59 -7.15 -16.73
C PRO A 133 34.25 -7.60 -17.33
N TRP A 134 34.15 -8.86 -17.74
CA TRP A 134 32.93 -9.42 -18.34
C TRP A 134 31.86 -9.71 -17.29
N ARG A 135 32.26 -10.28 -16.14
CA ARG A 135 31.36 -10.53 -15.01
C ARG A 135 30.74 -9.23 -14.51
N TYR A 136 31.51 -8.14 -14.50
CA TYR A 136 31.02 -6.83 -14.11
C TYR A 136 29.94 -6.26 -15.02
N ARG A 137 30.15 -6.35 -16.33
CA ARG A 137 29.18 -5.83 -17.30
C ARG A 137 27.87 -6.60 -17.22
N PHE A 138 27.93 -7.91 -17.02
CA PHE A 138 26.72 -8.70 -16.77
C PHE A 138 26.03 -8.35 -15.46
N ALA A 139 26.78 -8.14 -14.37
CA ALA A 139 26.19 -7.72 -13.10
C ALA A 139 25.48 -6.36 -13.22
N LEU A 140 26.11 -5.38 -13.88
CA LEU A 140 25.51 -4.06 -14.11
C LEU A 140 24.31 -4.12 -15.06
N ALA A 141 24.38 -4.92 -16.12
CA ALA A 141 23.25 -5.15 -17.02
C ALA A 141 22.08 -5.83 -16.29
N GLY A 142 22.36 -6.85 -15.48
CA GLY A 142 21.38 -7.51 -14.62
C GLY A 142 20.75 -6.55 -13.62
N ALA A 143 21.54 -5.68 -12.98
CA ALA A 143 21.03 -4.65 -12.07
C ALA A 143 20.14 -3.64 -12.80
N ALA A 144 20.53 -3.17 -13.99
CA ALA A 144 19.71 -2.27 -14.80
C ALA A 144 18.37 -2.91 -15.21
N LEU A 145 18.39 -4.18 -15.61
CA LEU A 145 17.20 -4.96 -15.93
C LEU A 145 16.31 -5.14 -14.70
N LEU A 146 16.90 -5.43 -13.54
CA LEU A 146 16.17 -5.53 -12.27
C LEU A 146 15.47 -4.22 -11.93
N VAL A 147 16.17 -3.08 -12.06
CA VAL A 147 15.58 -1.76 -11.83
C VAL A 147 14.37 -1.55 -12.73
N ALA A 148 14.50 -1.82 -14.03
CA ALA A 148 13.40 -1.69 -14.99
C ALA A 148 12.22 -2.61 -14.64
N ALA A 149 12.49 -3.86 -14.26
CA ALA A 149 11.47 -4.84 -13.92
C ALA A 149 10.73 -4.52 -12.60
N VAL A 150 11.40 -3.88 -11.65
CA VAL A 150 10.86 -3.59 -10.31
C VAL A 150 10.06 -2.28 -10.29
N MET A 151 10.49 -1.26 -11.03
CA MET A 151 9.90 0.08 -10.97
C MET A 151 8.41 0.08 -11.28
N GLY A 152 7.98 -0.55 -12.38
CA GLY A 152 6.57 -0.56 -12.80
C GLY A 152 5.64 -1.19 -11.75
N PRO A 153 5.87 -2.48 -11.37
CA PRO A 153 5.09 -3.14 -10.33
C PRO A 153 5.13 -2.42 -8.98
N GLY A 154 6.27 -1.83 -8.61
CA GLY A 154 6.40 -1.06 -7.37
C GLY A 154 5.50 0.17 -7.34
N VAL A 155 5.47 0.94 -8.43
CA VAL A 155 4.59 2.11 -8.56
C VAL A 155 3.13 1.69 -8.51
N VAL A 156 2.77 0.64 -9.26
CA VAL A 156 1.39 0.11 -9.24
C VAL A 156 1.00 -0.32 -7.83
N ALA A 157 1.84 -1.10 -7.14
CA ALA A 157 1.59 -1.53 -5.77
C ALA A 157 1.44 -0.35 -4.79
N GLY A 158 2.21 0.72 -4.99
CA GLY A 158 2.14 1.93 -4.18
C GLY A 158 0.85 2.71 -4.39
N LEU A 159 0.36 2.79 -5.64
CA LEU A 159 -0.91 3.43 -5.97
C LEU A 159 -2.13 2.58 -5.55
N SER A 160 -2.02 1.25 -5.63
CA SER A 160 -3.10 0.30 -5.31
C SER A 160 -3.35 0.13 -3.81
N HIS A 161 -2.50 0.66 -2.92
CA HIS A 161 -2.80 0.73 -1.49
C HIS A 161 -4.08 1.53 -1.17
N SER A 162 -4.59 2.29 -2.14
CA SER A 162 -5.82 3.08 -2.05
C SER A 162 -7.15 2.29 -2.06
N HIS A 163 -7.15 0.98 -2.32
CA HIS A 163 -8.40 0.21 -2.57
C HIS A 163 -8.77 -0.88 -1.54
N GLY A 164 -8.03 -1.03 -0.44
CA GLY A 164 -8.32 -2.07 0.58
C GLY A 164 -9.38 -1.69 1.63
N GLY A 165 -9.87 -0.45 1.62
CA GLY A 165 -10.76 0.11 2.64
C GLY A 165 -12.25 -0.11 2.39
N SER A 166 -12.67 -1.33 2.03
CA SER A 166 -14.07 -1.78 2.17
C SER A 166 -14.18 -3.29 1.99
N GLY A 167 -13.41 -4.07 2.73
CA GLY A 167 -13.70 -5.49 2.94
C GLY A 167 -14.79 -5.60 4.00
N GLY A 168 -16.03 -5.26 3.63
CA GLY A 168 -17.18 -5.66 4.42
C GLY A 168 -17.13 -7.16 4.63
N HIS A 169 -17.19 -7.58 5.88
CA HIS A 169 -17.55 -8.95 6.23
C HIS A 169 -18.98 -9.19 5.74
N ASP A 170 -19.13 -9.51 4.47
CA ASP A 170 -20.35 -10.10 3.93
C ASP A 170 -20.38 -11.55 4.44
N HIS A 171 -21.00 -11.73 5.62
CA HIS A 171 -21.52 -13.00 6.05
C HIS A 171 -22.72 -13.36 5.17
N THR A 172 -22.46 -13.72 3.92
CA THR A 172 -23.47 -14.32 3.06
C THR A 172 -23.66 -15.78 3.44
N GLY A 173 -24.78 -16.04 4.11
CA GLY A 173 -25.53 -17.29 4.03
C GLY A 173 -25.13 -18.37 5.04
N GLU A 174 -25.95 -18.56 6.07
CA GLU A 174 -26.80 -19.76 6.10
C GLU A 174 -27.99 -19.52 7.06
N HIS A 175 -29.18 -19.34 6.49
CA HIS A 175 -30.43 -19.52 7.22
C HIS A 175 -30.64 -21.02 7.43
N GLY A 176 -30.03 -21.56 8.49
CA GLY A 176 -30.42 -22.84 9.07
C GLY A 176 -31.62 -22.62 10.00
N GLU A 177 -32.74 -23.26 9.69
CA GLU A 177 -33.91 -23.34 10.57
C GLU A 177 -33.53 -23.76 12.00
N PRO A 178 -34.07 -23.11 13.06
CA PRO A 178 -34.13 -23.74 14.35
C PRO A 178 -35.35 -24.66 14.39
N GLY A 179 -35.09 -25.94 14.12
CA GLY A 179 -35.96 -27.05 14.53
C GLY A 179 -36.28 -26.96 16.02
N GLY A 180 -37.54 -27.23 16.34
CA GLY A 180 -38.15 -26.90 17.63
C GLY A 180 -37.45 -27.46 18.86
N THR A 181 -37.47 -26.67 19.93
CA THR A 181 -37.48 -27.20 21.29
C THR A 181 -38.28 -26.24 22.17
N GLU A 182 -39.40 -26.77 22.63
CA GLU A 182 -40.37 -26.18 23.55
C GLU A 182 -39.71 -25.86 24.91
N PRO A 183 -39.81 -24.63 25.44
CA PRO A 183 -39.43 -24.34 26.83
C PRO A 183 -40.56 -24.77 27.77
N ALA A 184 -40.24 -25.65 28.72
CA ALA A 184 -41.12 -26.09 29.79
C ALA A 184 -41.71 -24.89 30.60
N PRO A 185 -42.99 -24.96 31.01
CA PRO A 185 -43.62 -23.88 31.78
C PRO A 185 -43.21 -23.92 33.27
N PRO A 186 -43.10 -22.75 33.94
CA PRO A 186 -42.88 -22.69 35.39
C PRO A 186 -44.18 -23.02 36.17
N PRO A 187 -44.10 -23.61 37.37
CA PRO A 187 -45.27 -23.95 38.16
C PRO A 187 -45.81 -22.75 38.96
N GLY A 188 -47.11 -22.52 38.84
CA GLY A 188 -48.04 -22.32 39.94
C GLY A 188 -47.90 -21.08 40.84
N SER A 189 -48.77 -20.09 40.61
CA SER A 189 -49.43 -19.21 41.59
C SER A 189 -50.59 -18.58 40.82
N GLY A 190 -51.88 -18.76 41.10
CA GLY A 190 -52.59 -18.81 42.37
C GLY A 190 -53.78 -17.83 42.25
N ALA A 191 -54.96 -18.39 41.98
CA ALA A 191 -56.32 -17.88 42.27
C ALA A 191 -56.81 -16.51 41.72
N GLY A 192 -57.96 -16.53 41.03
CA GLY A 192 -58.94 -15.44 41.08
C GLY A 192 -59.72 -15.16 39.79
N SER A 193 -60.98 -15.58 39.72
CA SER A 193 -62.03 -15.08 38.80
C SER A 193 -63.40 -15.46 39.38
N PRO A 194 -64.55 -14.84 39.01
CA PRO A 194 -64.89 -13.45 38.61
C PRO A 194 -66.26 -13.04 39.29
N PRO A 195 -67.32 -12.42 38.69
CA PRO A 195 -67.59 -11.30 37.72
C PRO A 195 -68.64 -10.27 38.34
N PRO A 196 -69.57 -9.50 37.66
CA PRO A 196 -69.91 -9.29 36.22
C PRO A 196 -70.38 -7.86 35.76
N ASP A 197 -70.87 -7.81 34.49
CA ASP A 197 -71.79 -6.88 33.77
C ASP A 197 -71.16 -5.67 33.04
N GLY A 198 -71.31 -5.39 31.72
CA GLY A 198 -72.05 -5.88 30.53
C GLY A 198 -71.84 -4.83 29.38
N PRO A 199 -72.62 -4.74 28.27
CA PRO A 199 -73.05 -5.72 27.26
C PRO A 199 -72.47 -5.48 25.83
N ALA A 200 -72.74 -6.41 24.90
CA ALA A 200 -72.31 -6.46 23.49
C ALA A 200 -73.31 -5.77 22.50
N THR A 201 -72.91 -5.17 21.37
CA THR A 201 -72.91 -5.66 19.94
C THR A 201 -73.22 -4.44 18.98
N PRO A 202 -73.37 -4.55 17.62
CA PRO A 202 -72.45 -4.95 16.53
C PRO A 202 -72.52 -4.03 15.25
N ALA A 203 -71.83 -4.43 14.14
CA ALA A 203 -72.12 -4.15 12.71
C ALA A 203 -71.71 -2.75 12.13
N THR A 204 -71.33 -2.47 10.86
CA THR A 204 -71.36 -3.17 9.55
C THR A 204 -70.66 -2.32 8.45
N THR A 205 -70.07 -2.98 7.42
CA THR A 205 -69.96 -2.64 5.96
C THR A 205 -69.56 -1.25 5.42
N SER A 206 -68.61 -1.19 4.45
CA SER A 206 -68.88 -1.12 2.98
C SER A 206 -67.65 -0.66 2.15
N SER A 207 -67.44 -1.30 0.99
CA SER A 207 -66.38 -1.14 -0.04
C SER A 207 -66.53 0.15 -0.94
N PRO A 208 -66.08 0.21 -2.22
CA PRO A 208 -64.71 0.45 -2.78
C PRO A 208 -64.64 1.56 -3.88
N HIS A 209 -63.45 2.10 -4.20
CA HIS A 209 -63.14 2.81 -5.47
C HIS A 209 -61.64 3.16 -5.50
N GLY A 210 -60.87 3.12 -6.58
CA GLY A 210 -61.13 2.91 -8.00
C GLY A 210 -59.81 2.79 -8.77
N THR A 211 -59.92 2.19 -9.94
CA THR A 211 -58.94 1.92 -11.00
C THR A 211 -58.23 3.16 -11.58
N ALA A 212 -56.98 2.98 -12.03
CA ALA A 212 -56.33 3.83 -13.04
C ALA A 212 -55.58 2.95 -14.07
N PRO A 213 -55.82 3.11 -15.38
CA PRO A 213 -55.02 2.49 -16.45
C PRO A 213 -54.36 3.51 -17.42
N HIS A 214 -53.52 2.97 -18.31
CA HIS A 214 -52.89 3.55 -19.52
C HIS A 214 -51.61 4.37 -19.28
N GLY A 215 -50.48 4.20 -19.98
CA GLY A 215 -50.18 3.59 -21.28
C GLY A 215 -49.77 4.68 -22.30
N HIS A 216 -48.51 4.66 -22.79
CA HIS A 216 -48.03 4.98 -24.16
C HIS A 216 -46.59 5.54 -24.22
N SER A 217 -46.06 5.40 -25.44
CA SER A 217 -44.69 5.23 -25.92
C SER A 217 -44.14 6.44 -26.70
N GLU A 218 -42.93 6.26 -27.25
CA GLU A 218 -42.19 7.07 -28.26
C GLU A 218 -41.36 8.23 -27.67
N GLY A 219 -40.09 8.47 -28.02
CA GLY A 219 -39.35 8.20 -29.25
C GLY A 219 -39.15 9.50 -30.03
N HIS A 220 -37.96 10.12 -29.96
CA HIS A 220 -37.26 10.79 -31.08
C HIS A 220 -36.02 11.59 -30.65
N SER A 221 -35.09 11.61 -31.61
CA SER A 221 -33.78 12.22 -31.77
C SER A 221 -33.69 13.74 -31.59
N HIS A 222 -32.51 14.21 -31.17
CA HIS A 222 -31.66 15.17 -31.91
C HIS A 222 -30.20 15.07 -31.42
#